data_AF-A0AAF0LIY3-F1
#
_entry.id   AF-A0AAF0LIY3-F1
#
_cell.length_a   1.000
_cell.length_b   1.000
_cell.length_c   1.000
_cell.angle_alpha   90.00
_cell.angle_beta   90.00
_cell.angle_gamma   90.00
#
_symmetry.space_group_name_H-M   'P 1'
#
loop_
_entity.id
_entity.type
_entity.pdbx_description
1 polymer ?
#
loop_
_entity_poly.entity_id
_entity_poly.type
_entity_poly.pdbx_seq_one_letter_code
_entity_poly.pdbx_strand_id
1 'polypeptide(L)'
;MTLSELLKRLDDHAVEDAASALQIAAVRSALVAVSEQPPDHSGYRRGIQGAARLVADTWPYESELGALVLAFSEAVRRDIGPYRTTDTGAAVE
;
A
#
# COMPACT_ATOMS: atom_id res chain seq x y z
N MET A 1 6.31 -7.15 1.70
CA MET A 1 5.18 -7.25 0.77
C MET A 1 5.36 -6.20 -0.31
N THR A 2 5.22 -6.56 -1.58
CA THR A 2 5.30 -5.66 -2.75
C THR A 2 3.90 -5.22 -3.20
N LEU A 3 3.83 -4.21 -4.07
CA LEU A 3 2.56 -3.76 -4.66
C LEU A 3 1.88 -4.85 -5.49
N SER A 4 2.65 -5.64 -6.23
CA SER A 4 2.12 -6.76 -7.02
C SER A 4 1.55 -7.87 -6.14
N GLU A 5 2.16 -8.16 -4.99
CA GLU A 5 1.64 -9.11 -4.01
C GLU A 5 0.33 -8.61 -3.38
N LEU A 6 0.24 -7.31 -3.10
CA LEU A 6 -0.99 -6.70 -2.58
C LEU A 6 -2.14 -6.80 -3.61
N LEU A 7 -1.87 -6.44 -4.88
CA LEU A 7 -2.85 -6.58 -5.96
C LEU A 7 -3.33 -8.01 -6.12
N LYS A 8 -2.42 -8.99 -6.05
CA LYS A 8 -2.78 -10.40 -6.10
C LYS A 8 -3.70 -10.80 -4.94
N ARG A 9 -3.41 -10.37 -3.71
CA ARG A 9 -4.27 -10.67 -2.56
C ARG A 9 -5.67 -10.04 -2.68
N LEU A 10 -5.75 -8.82 -3.22
CA LEU A 10 -7.04 -8.18 -3.51
C LEU A 10 -7.85 -9.00 -4.52
N ASP A 11 -7.19 -9.59 -5.53
CA ASP A 11 -7.85 -10.43 -6.53
C ASP A 11 -8.28 -11.80 -5.97
N ASP A 12 -7.38 -12.46 -5.23
CA ASP A 12 -7.59 -13.83 -4.74
C ASP A 12 -8.66 -13.90 -3.63
N HIS A 13 -8.78 -12.86 -2.79
CA HIS A 13 -9.68 -12.86 -1.61
C HIS A 13 -10.87 -11.91 -1.73
N ALA A 14 -11.13 -11.36 -2.93
CA ALA A 14 -12.17 -10.34 -3.11
C ALA A 14 -13.57 -10.79 -2.67
N VAL A 15 -13.88 -12.08 -2.81
CA VAL A 15 -15.22 -12.64 -2.58
C VAL A 15 -15.46 -13.05 -1.12
N GLU A 16 -14.40 -13.15 -0.32
CA GLU A 16 -14.45 -13.59 1.09
C GLU A 16 -14.36 -12.41 2.06
N ASP A 17 -13.94 -11.24 1.59
CA ASP A 17 -13.71 -10.07 2.42
C ASP A 17 -15.00 -9.34 2.81
N ALA A 18 -14.97 -8.63 3.96
CA ALA A 18 -16.08 -7.83 4.43
C ALA A 18 -16.38 -6.60 3.55
N ALA A 19 -15.37 -6.09 2.84
CA ALA A 19 -15.56 -4.99 1.89
C ALA A 19 -16.34 -5.47 0.66
N SER A 20 -17.20 -4.60 0.14
CA SER A 20 -17.94 -4.89 -1.08
C SER A 20 -17.03 -4.99 -2.29
N ALA A 21 -17.46 -5.76 -3.30
CA ALA A 21 -16.75 -5.87 -4.58
C ALA A 21 -16.46 -4.50 -5.23
N LEU A 22 -17.35 -3.51 -5.06
CA LEU A 22 -17.14 -2.15 -5.57
C LEU A 22 -16.00 -1.43 -4.84
N GLN A 23 -15.94 -1.56 -3.51
CA GLN A 23 -14.85 -1.00 -2.70
C GLN A 23 -13.50 -1.59 -3.08
N ILE A 24 -13.45 -2.92 -3.24
CA ILE A 24 -12.25 -3.65 -3.64
C ILE A 24 -11.82 -3.24 -5.05
N ALA A 25 -12.76 -3.17 -6.01
CA ALA A 25 -12.47 -2.74 -7.38
C ALA A 25 -11.94 -1.30 -7.45
N ALA A 26 -12.49 -0.38 -6.64
CA ALA A 26 -12.04 1.01 -6.60
C ALA A 26 -10.59 1.13 -6.09
N VAL A 27 -10.27 0.45 -4.99
CA VAL A 27 -8.91 0.44 -4.42
C VAL A 27 -7.92 -0.25 -5.35
N ARG A 28 -8.32 -1.40 -5.93
CA ARG A 28 -7.51 -2.10 -6.93
C ARG A 28 -7.18 -1.21 -8.13
N SER A 29 -8.17 -0.52 -8.68
CA SER A 29 -7.98 0.38 -9.82
C SER A 29 -6.97 1.49 -9.49
N ALA A 30 -7.09 2.10 -8.30
CA ALA A 30 -6.14 3.10 -7.83
C ALA A 30 -4.71 2.53 -7.70
N LEU A 31 -4.56 1.31 -7.17
CA LEU A 31 -3.26 0.66 -6.99
C LEU A 31 -2.64 0.18 -8.32
N VAL A 32 -3.45 -0.19 -9.32
CA VAL A 32 -2.95 -0.49 -10.67
C VAL A 32 -2.38 0.76 -11.33
N ALA A 33 -3.08 1.90 -11.25
CA ALA A 33 -2.56 3.17 -11.79
C ALA A 33 -1.24 3.60 -11.11
N VAL A 34 -1.07 3.29 -9.82
CA VAL A 34 0.20 3.47 -9.10
C VAL A 34 1.31 2.59 -9.65
N SER A 35 1.01 1.36 -10.04
CA SER A 35 2.01 0.39 -10.49
C SER A 35 2.72 0.80 -11.80
N GLU A 36 2.14 1.74 -12.55
CA GLU A 36 2.75 2.35 -13.74
C GLU A 36 3.86 3.36 -13.39
N GLN A 37 3.98 3.75 -12.11
CA GLN A 37 4.95 4.71 -11.62
C GLN A 37 6.18 3.99 -11.01
N PRO A 38 7.41 4.49 -11.24
CA PRO A 38 8.59 3.99 -10.54
C PRO A 38 8.43 4.11 -9.02
N PRO A 39 8.93 3.16 -8.20
CA PRO A 39 8.80 3.21 -6.73
C PRO A 39 9.34 4.49 -6.09
N ASP A 40 10.41 5.05 -6.64
CA ASP A 40 11.04 6.29 -6.16
C ASP A 40 10.25 7.56 -6.58
N HIS A 41 9.27 7.42 -7.47
CA HIS A 41 8.49 8.53 -7.97
C HIS A 41 7.53 9.05 -6.89
N SER A 42 7.37 10.38 -6.81
CA SER A 42 6.44 10.99 -5.86
C SER A 42 4.99 10.58 -6.10
N GLY A 43 4.62 10.30 -7.36
CA GLY A 43 3.30 9.81 -7.75
C GLY A 43 2.99 8.42 -7.21
N TYR A 44 4.00 7.53 -7.14
CA TYR A 44 3.85 6.20 -6.55
C TYR A 44 3.39 6.31 -5.09
N ARG A 45 4.12 7.10 -4.29
CA ARG A 45 3.82 7.34 -2.88
C ARG A 45 2.46 7.99 -2.67
N ARG A 46 2.17 9.07 -3.40
CA ARG A 46 0.90 9.79 -3.27
C ARG A 46 -0.28 8.91 -3.63
N GLY A 47 -0.16 8.08 -4.67
CA GLY A 47 -1.23 7.18 -5.06
C GLY A 47 -1.48 6.06 -4.05
N ILE A 48 -0.43 5.52 -3.41
CA ILE A 48 -0.58 4.55 -2.31
C ILE A 48 -1.31 5.17 -1.12
N GLN A 49 -0.93 6.40 -0.73
CA GLN A 49 -1.63 7.13 0.33
C GLN A 49 -3.08 7.45 -0.05
N GLY A 50 -3.35 7.74 -1.32
CA GLY A 50 -4.70 7.93 -1.84
C GLY A 50 -5.55 6.65 -1.71
N ALA A 51 -5.01 5.50 -2.10
CA ALA A 51 -5.68 4.21 -1.96
C ALA A 51 -5.94 3.87 -0.48
N ALA A 52 -4.97 4.10 0.40
CA ALA A 52 -5.13 3.91 1.84
C ALA A 52 -6.22 4.79 2.45
N ARG A 53 -6.34 6.04 1.97
CA ARG A 53 -7.41 6.94 2.39
C ARG A 53 -8.79 6.43 1.97
N LEU A 54 -8.93 5.92 0.74
CA LEU A 54 -10.19 5.31 0.29
C LEU A 54 -10.60 4.16 1.21
N VAL A 55 -9.65 3.34 1.64
CA VAL A 55 -9.89 2.26 2.61
C VAL A 55 -10.32 2.83 3.95
N ALA A 56 -9.54 3.74 4.54
CA ALA A 56 -9.83 4.32 5.86
C ALA A 56 -11.20 5.01 5.94
N ASP A 57 -11.62 5.66 4.84
CA ASP A 57 -12.85 6.44 4.80
C ASP A 57 -14.10 5.56 4.59
N THR A 58 -13.96 4.37 4.01
CA THR A 58 -15.13 3.62 3.51
C THR A 58 -15.20 2.14 3.87
N TRP A 59 -14.10 1.48 4.21
CA TRP A 59 -14.10 0.03 4.39
C TRP A 59 -14.55 -0.38 5.79
N PRO A 60 -15.25 -1.53 5.93
CA PRO A 60 -15.58 -2.10 7.24
C PRO A 60 -14.32 -2.41 8.05
N TYR A 61 -14.41 -2.30 9.38
CA TYR A 61 -13.30 -2.59 10.29
C TYR A 61 -12.84 -4.05 10.18
N GLU A 62 -13.76 -4.95 9.88
CA GLU A 62 -13.54 -6.39 9.72
C GLU A 62 -12.85 -6.77 8.41
N SER A 63 -12.60 -5.81 7.51
CA SER A 63 -11.93 -6.09 6.24
C SER A 63 -10.43 -6.36 6.44
N GLU A 64 -10.04 -7.61 6.25
CA GLU A 64 -8.64 -8.04 6.28
C GLU A 64 -7.87 -7.43 5.09
N LEU A 65 -8.49 -7.35 3.93
CA LEU A 65 -7.92 -6.68 2.76
C LEU A 65 -7.69 -5.18 3.05
N GLY A 66 -8.59 -4.55 3.80
CA GLY A 66 -8.45 -3.15 4.22
C GLY A 66 -7.24 -2.95 5.12
N ALA A 67 -7.11 -3.81 6.12
CA ALA A 67 -5.94 -3.81 7.02
C ALA A 67 -4.62 -4.00 6.24
N LEU A 68 -4.59 -4.87 5.23
CA LEU A 68 -3.41 -5.08 4.39
C LEU A 68 -3.03 -3.84 3.57
N VAL A 69 -3.99 -3.15 2.96
CA VAL A 69 -3.73 -1.90 2.21
C VAL A 69 -3.19 -0.80 3.14
N LEU A 70 -3.78 -0.64 4.33
CA LEU A 70 -3.32 0.33 5.32
C LEU A 70 -1.90 0.01 5.82
N ALA A 71 -1.62 -1.26 6.13
CA ALA A 71 -0.28 -1.69 6.55
C ALA A 71 0.78 -1.49 5.45
N PHE A 72 0.43 -1.78 4.20
CA PHE A 72 1.32 -1.53 3.06
C PHE A 72 1.64 -0.04 2.90
N SER A 73 0.61 0.81 2.97
CA SER A 73 0.77 2.27 2.92
C SER A 73 1.67 2.80 4.03
N GLU A 74 1.54 2.24 5.24
CA GLU A 74 2.40 2.58 6.36
C GLU A 74 3.86 2.19 6.13
N ALA A 75 4.11 0.99 5.58
CA ALA A 75 5.46 0.54 5.24
C ALA A 75 6.11 1.47 4.21
N VAL A 76 5.38 1.82 3.15
CA VAL A 76 5.85 2.75 2.11
C VAL A 76 6.11 4.15 2.67
N ARG A 77 5.32 4.59 3.66
CA ARG A 77 5.55 5.86 4.36
C ARG A 77 6.82 5.81 5.21
N ARG A 78 7.06 4.70 5.93
CA ARG A 78 8.19 4.53 6.86
C ARG A 78 9.53 4.39 6.16
N ASP A 79 9.57 3.80 4.97
CA ASP A 79 10.77 3.77 4.12
C ASP A 79 11.30 5.17 3.76
N ILE A 80 10.49 6.22 4.01
CA ILE A 80 10.79 7.63 3.75
C ILE A 80 10.94 8.42 5.07
N GLY A 81 10.76 7.80 6.25
CA GLY A 81 10.95 8.47 7.53
C GLY A 81 12.38 9.03 7.66
N PRO A 82 12.63 10.07 8.49
CA PRO A 82 13.92 10.75 8.59
C PRO A 82 15.10 9.87 9.07
N TYR A 83 14.91 8.56 9.23
CA TYR A 83 15.88 7.57 9.67
C TYR A 83 16.46 6.71 8.54
N ARG A 84 16.34 7.11 7.27
CA ARG A 84 17.27 6.59 6.24
C ARG A 84 18.58 7.38 6.27
N THR A 85 19.16 7.49 7.46
CA THR A 85 20.60 7.64 7.60
C THR A 85 21.15 6.30 7.13
N THR A 86 21.87 6.29 6.03
CA THR A 86 22.87 5.25 5.82
C THR A 86 23.83 5.36 7.02
N ASP A 87 23.56 4.53 8.03
CA ASP A 87 24.57 4.03 8.94
C ASP A 87 25.58 3.28 8.07
N THR A 88 26.55 4.03 7.57
CA THR A 88 27.85 3.48 7.21
C THR A 88 28.77 3.83 8.37
N GLY A 89 28.49 3.22 9.53
CA GLY A 89 29.42 3.18 10.63
C GLY A 89 30.45 2.07 10.41
N ALA A 90 31.72 2.46 10.53
CA ALA A 90 32.90 1.67 10.91
C ALA A 90 33.66 0.85 9.84
N ALA A 91 34.87 1.31 9.51
CA ALA A 91 36.15 0.79 10.03
C ALA A 91 37.30 1.74 9.60
N VAL A 92 38.08 2.35 10.51
CA VAL A 92 39.46 1.92 10.91
C VAL A 92 40.21 1.24 9.76
N GLU A 93 41.34 1.72 9.24
CA GLU A 93 42.53 2.35 9.83
C GLU A 93 43.07 3.53 8.98
#